data_AF-R6AJI0-F1
#
_entry.id   AF-R6AJI0-F1
#
_cell.length_a   1.000
_cell.length_b   1.000
_cell.length_c   1.000
_cell.angle_alpha   90.00
_cell.angle_beta   90.00
_cell.angle_gamma   90.00
#
_symmetry.space_group_name_H-M   'P 1'
#
loop_
_entity.id
_entity.type
_entity.pdbx_description
1 polymer ?
#
loop_
_entity_poly.entity_id
_entity_poly.type
_entity_poly.pdbx_seq_one_letter_code
_entity_poly.pdbx_strand_id
1 'polypeptide(L)'
;MHFIKKNIIIPLVVFIIGMSAVTAIVCSINNEQNKQNRTMANLNAMTYAERMKTDIMKGIGVSDTLRQIIISDDGQLNKFYEIAEEMMTDSVQSIQIAPGGVVTDIYPQEGNDAGKIDLLNDKNRGEICRYGRDNKVVTMQGPFQLKQGEYGIAVRKPVYIEENGHEDFWGFTIVIIRVPEIFADSMKALSDFGYNYTLYKTAFPWESEFEEVYGSEEELKNPVSYTFDIGDSKWKLDIMPYKTQSERIYLYAVGIGGIIIVLLLTGFTCALLVLDEHRKKFKKLAITDALTGINNRHGYDERVTRYLKQNPDNHCVGVEFDIDDFKTINDMYGHAYGDVALKVLSEGMQKFFDKNVLLGRNGGDEFCIFLPDCTCADVKEKLEKFTKLKRSFKYEGEEHQFTISVGYAEYPVHADKPSKLMRCADTALYEVKLRGKNGCMAYKNGLRKDIRTQLGFALKDVSENLPGAFIIYKADKNDDEIIFANREFIRFAGCKNMDELLVYTKRSFRNIIRVDEREAVIADIWKQIDEGHTNGYTHFYMQKADGGHIQVFDHGRIVENGRYGRVIYALITNLETVRENYGNSECNN
;
A
#
# COMPACT_ATOMS: atom_id res chain seq x y z
N MET A 1 3.45 -20.24 -10.33
CA MET A 1 2.02 -20.26 -10.74
C MET A 1 1.06 -19.74 -9.65
N HIS A 2 1.21 -20.13 -8.37
CA HIS A 2 0.32 -19.69 -7.28
C HIS A 2 0.44 -18.18 -6.95
N PHE A 3 1.62 -17.58 -7.17
CA PHE A 3 1.92 -16.18 -6.86
C PHE A 3 1.32 -15.18 -7.86
N ILE A 4 1.46 -15.47 -9.16
CA ILE A 4 0.83 -14.68 -10.25
C ILE A 4 -0.70 -14.71 -10.09
N LYS A 5 -1.24 -15.86 -9.66
CA LYS A 5 -2.66 -15.98 -9.32
C LYS A 5 -3.07 -15.01 -8.20
N LYS A 6 -2.34 -14.93 -7.10
CA LYS A 6 -2.72 -14.06 -5.96
C LYS A 6 -2.72 -12.57 -6.32
N ASN A 7 -1.70 -12.10 -7.04
CA ASN A 7 -1.55 -10.68 -7.40
C ASN A 7 -2.60 -10.20 -8.42
N ILE A 8 -3.26 -11.11 -9.12
CA ILE A 8 -4.33 -10.80 -10.08
C ILE A 8 -5.71 -11.08 -9.48
N ILE A 9 -5.88 -12.19 -8.75
CA ILE A 9 -7.18 -12.62 -8.21
C ILE A 9 -7.70 -11.62 -7.17
N ILE A 10 -6.85 -11.13 -6.25
CA ILE A 10 -7.34 -10.25 -5.18
C ILE A 10 -7.86 -8.91 -5.74
N PRO A 11 -7.11 -8.18 -6.59
CA PRO A 11 -7.64 -6.97 -7.22
C PRO A 11 -8.87 -7.23 -8.07
N LEU A 12 -8.91 -8.36 -8.80
CA LEU A 12 -10.07 -8.73 -9.60
C LEU A 12 -11.33 -8.97 -8.74
N VAL A 13 -11.19 -9.62 -7.60
CA VAL A 13 -12.28 -9.82 -6.64
C VAL A 13 -12.78 -8.49 -6.08
N VAL A 14 -11.87 -7.59 -5.71
CA VAL A 14 -12.22 -6.23 -5.24
C VAL A 14 -13.00 -5.48 -6.33
N PHE A 15 -12.54 -5.56 -7.58
CA PHE A 15 -13.21 -4.93 -8.72
C PHE A 15 -14.62 -5.50 -8.94
N ILE A 16 -14.78 -6.83 -8.98
CA ILE A 16 -16.08 -7.48 -9.22
C ILE A 16 -17.09 -7.17 -8.10
N ILE A 17 -16.67 -7.28 -6.83
CA ILE A 17 -17.52 -6.97 -5.68
C ILE A 17 -17.89 -5.49 -5.70
N GLY A 18 -16.92 -4.61 -5.95
CA GLY A 18 -17.14 -3.17 -6.05
C GLY A 18 -18.15 -2.81 -7.14
N MET A 19 -17.97 -3.35 -8.35
CA MET A 19 -18.90 -3.11 -9.46
C MET A 19 -20.32 -3.63 -9.16
N SER A 20 -20.42 -4.81 -8.55
CA SER A 20 -21.71 -5.38 -8.14
C SER A 20 -22.42 -4.49 -7.11
N ALA A 21 -21.68 -3.92 -6.15
CA ALA A 21 -22.22 -2.99 -5.17
C ALA A 21 -22.69 -1.67 -5.82
N VAL A 22 -21.91 -1.10 -6.75
CA VAL A 22 -22.31 0.11 -7.48
C VAL A 22 -23.59 -0.13 -8.26
N THR A 23 -23.69 -1.24 -8.99
CA THR A 23 -24.91 -1.62 -9.73
C THR A 23 -26.11 -1.77 -8.79
N ALA A 24 -25.94 -2.47 -7.66
CA ALA A 24 -27.01 -2.64 -6.68
C ALA A 24 -27.51 -1.30 -6.11
N ILE A 25 -26.59 -0.38 -5.77
CA ILE A 25 -26.93 0.95 -5.25
C ILE A 25 -27.68 1.76 -6.30
N VAL A 26 -27.17 1.83 -7.54
CA VAL A 26 -27.81 2.57 -8.64
C VAL A 26 -29.21 2.00 -8.93
N CYS A 27 -29.36 0.67 -8.98
CA CYS A 27 -30.66 0.03 -9.15
C CYS A 27 -31.62 0.33 -8.00
N SER A 28 -31.13 0.30 -6.75
CA SER A 28 -31.94 0.60 -5.57
C SER A 28 -32.45 2.04 -5.58
N ILE A 29 -31.59 3.01 -5.87
CA ILE A 29 -31.96 4.43 -5.96
C ILE A 29 -33.01 4.63 -7.06
N ASN A 30 -32.76 4.07 -8.25
CA ASN A 30 -33.70 4.16 -9.37
C ASN A 30 -35.06 3.54 -9.05
N ASN A 31 -35.09 2.39 -8.36
CA ASN A 31 -36.34 1.74 -7.96
C ASN A 31 -37.12 2.57 -6.94
N GLU A 32 -36.44 3.11 -5.93
CA GLU A 32 -37.09 3.93 -4.90
C GLU A 32 -37.66 5.22 -5.51
N GLN A 33 -36.89 5.86 -6.38
CA GLN A 33 -37.33 7.06 -7.08
C GLN A 33 -38.53 6.79 -8.00
N ASN A 34 -38.51 5.70 -8.77
CA ASN A 34 -39.67 5.31 -9.58
C ASN A 34 -40.91 5.03 -8.73
N LYS A 35 -40.74 4.42 -7.54
CA LYS A 35 -41.84 4.15 -6.61
C LYS A 35 -42.42 5.45 -6.04
N GLN A 36 -41.59 6.40 -5.65
CA GLN A 36 -42.02 7.72 -5.21
C GLN A 36 -42.76 8.47 -6.32
N ASN A 37 -42.20 8.50 -7.53
CA ASN A 37 -42.81 9.17 -8.68
C ASN A 37 -44.17 8.54 -9.04
N ARG A 38 -44.32 7.21 -9.00
CA ARG A 38 -45.62 6.55 -9.20
C ARG A 38 -46.62 6.85 -8.08
N THR A 39 -46.16 6.95 -6.84
CA THR A 39 -47.03 7.30 -5.69
C THR A 39 -47.56 8.72 -5.82
N MET A 40 -46.69 9.66 -6.19
CA MET A 40 -47.08 11.04 -6.47
C MET A 40 -48.02 11.13 -7.69
N ALA A 41 -47.73 10.37 -8.75
CA ALA A 41 -48.60 10.28 -9.91
C ALA A 41 -50.00 9.76 -9.55
N ASN A 42 -50.14 8.75 -8.68
CA ASN A 42 -51.45 8.29 -8.20
C ASN A 42 -52.24 9.39 -7.50
N LEU A 43 -51.60 10.15 -6.60
CA LEU A 43 -52.25 11.25 -5.88
C LEU A 43 -52.67 12.38 -6.83
N ASN A 44 -51.81 12.72 -7.79
CA ASN A 44 -52.09 13.76 -8.78
C ASN A 44 -53.19 13.31 -9.77
N ALA A 45 -53.19 12.05 -10.21
CA ALA A 45 -54.23 11.52 -11.10
C ALA A 45 -55.60 11.68 -10.45
N MET A 46 -55.74 11.29 -9.18
CA MET A 46 -56.95 11.49 -8.40
C MET A 46 -57.32 12.98 -8.27
N THR A 47 -56.36 13.82 -7.87
CA THR A 47 -56.60 15.26 -7.63
C THR A 47 -57.08 15.98 -8.89
N TYR A 48 -56.41 15.74 -10.02
CA TYR A 48 -56.77 16.39 -11.29
C TYR A 48 -58.04 15.79 -11.90
N ALA A 49 -58.30 14.48 -11.72
CA ALA A 49 -59.57 13.89 -12.12
C ALA A 49 -60.77 14.51 -11.36
N GLU A 50 -60.68 14.66 -10.04
CA GLU A 50 -61.73 15.32 -9.25
C GLU A 50 -61.90 16.81 -9.61
N ARG A 51 -60.81 17.49 -9.97
CA ARG A 51 -60.86 18.86 -10.49
C ARG A 51 -61.56 18.92 -11.85
N MET A 52 -61.22 18.04 -12.80
CA MET A 52 -61.88 17.93 -14.10
C MET A 52 -63.36 17.60 -13.97
N LYS A 53 -63.72 16.71 -13.03
CA LYS A 53 -65.12 16.43 -12.68
C LYS A 53 -65.83 17.70 -12.23
N THR A 54 -65.21 18.47 -11.34
CA THR A 54 -65.76 19.75 -10.86
C THR A 54 -65.94 20.74 -12.01
N ASP A 55 -64.99 20.82 -12.94
CA ASP A 55 -65.05 21.73 -14.08
C ASP A 55 -66.18 21.36 -15.06
N ILE A 56 -66.36 20.07 -15.38
CA ILE A 56 -67.53 19.62 -16.17
C ILE A 56 -68.84 19.88 -15.44
N MET A 57 -68.90 19.62 -14.13
CA MET A 57 -70.12 19.85 -13.34
C MET A 57 -70.57 21.32 -13.37
N LYS A 58 -69.65 22.28 -13.48
CA LYS A 58 -70.02 23.70 -13.71
C LYS A 58 -70.74 23.87 -15.04
N GLY A 59 -70.26 23.22 -16.10
CA GLY A 59 -70.93 23.21 -17.41
C GLY A 59 -72.31 22.55 -17.38
N ILE A 60 -72.48 21.45 -16.63
CA ILE A 60 -73.79 20.83 -16.37
C ILE A 60 -74.71 21.78 -15.61
N GLY A 61 -74.18 22.60 -14.68
CA GLY A 61 -74.95 23.57 -13.90
C GLY A 61 -75.80 24.53 -14.74
N VAL A 62 -75.37 24.84 -15.97
CA VAL A 62 -76.16 25.62 -16.94
C VAL A 62 -77.45 24.88 -17.32
N SER A 63 -77.35 23.58 -17.64
CA SER A 63 -78.49 22.72 -17.95
C SER A 63 -79.44 22.57 -16.76
N ASP A 64 -78.89 22.53 -15.55
CA ASP A 64 -79.65 22.45 -14.30
C ASP A 64 -80.46 23.71 -14.04
N THR A 65 -79.83 24.88 -14.22
CA THR A 65 -80.49 26.18 -14.05
C THR A 65 -81.60 26.34 -15.07
N LEU A 66 -81.32 26.03 -16.34
CA LEU A 66 -82.32 26.09 -17.41
C LEU A 66 -83.50 25.13 -17.14
N ARG A 67 -83.23 23.92 -16.65
CA ARG A 67 -84.27 22.97 -16.23
C ARG A 67 -85.17 23.56 -15.15
N GLN A 68 -84.60 24.20 -14.12
CA GLN A 68 -85.38 24.80 -13.03
C GLN A 68 -86.26 25.95 -13.52
N ILE A 69 -85.77 26.78 -14.44
CA ILE A 69 -86.57 27.86 -15.03
C ILE A 69 -87.76 27.28 -15.80
N ILE A 70 -87.56 26.25 -16.61
CA ILE A 70 -88.63 25.59 -17.39
C ILE A 70 -89.67 24.96 -16.47
N ILE A 71 -89.25 24.29 -15.39
CA ILE A 71 -90.18 23.70 -14.41
C ILE A 71 -90.96 24.79 -13.66
N SER A 72 -90.32 25.91 -13.33
CA SER A 72 -90.94 27.03 -12.61
C SER A 72 -92.00 27.77 -13.43
N ASP A 73 -91.93 27.72 -14.75
CA ASP A 73 -92.84 28.42 -15.68
C ASP A 73 -93.73 27.42 -16.44
N ASP A 74 -94.02 26.26 -15.82
CA ASP A 74 -94.88 25.19 -16.35
C ASP A 74 -94.59 24.82 -17.82
N GLY A 75 -93.30 24.78 -18.16
CA GLY A 75 -92.83 24.38 -19.49
C GLY A 75 -92.77 25.50 -20.51
N GLN A 76 -93.08 26.73 -20.12
CA GLN A 76 -92.89 27.92 -20.96
C GLN A 76 -91.50 28.51 -20.76
N LEU A 77 -90.97 29.12 -21.83
CA LEU A 77 -89.68 29.82 -21.78
C LEU A 77 -89.65 31.00 -22.75
N ASN A 78 -90.30 32.09 -22.35
CA ASN A 78 -90.55 33.25 -23.22
C ASN A 78 -89.30 34.11 -23.54
N LYS A 79 -88.19 33.93 -22.80
CA LYS A 79 -86.94 34.72 -22.92
C LYS A 79 -85.70 33.85 -23.13
N PHE A 80 -85.83 32.71 -23.82
CA PHE A 80 -84.74 31.75 -24.00
C PHE A 80 -83.41 32.40 -24.45
N TYR A 81 -83.43 33.26 -25.46
CA TYR A 81 -82.20 33.85 -26.02
C TYR A 81 -81.49 34.79 -25.03
N GLU A 82 -82.22 35.63 -24.29
CA GLU A 82 -81.66 36.51 -23.25
C GLU A 82 -81.03 35.67 -22.11
N ILE A 83 -81.75 34.64 -21.65
CA ILE A 83 -81.29 33.75 -20.57
C ILE A 83 -80.07 32.95 -21.02
N ALA A 84 -80.10 32.41 -22.23
CA ALA A 84 -79.00 31.63 -22.78
C ALA A 84 -77.75 32.48 -22.99
N GLU A 85 -77.89 33.73 -23.44
CA GLU A 85 -76.79 34.67 -23.58
C GLU A 85 -76.07 34.94 -22.26
N GLU A 86 -76.82 35.20 -21.18
CA GLU A 86 -76.24 35.43 -19.85
C GLU A 86 -75.59 34.18 -19.23
N MET A 87 -76.02 32.99 -19.67
CA MET A 87 -75.49 31.70 -19.19
C MET A 87 -74.29 31.18 -19.98
N MET A 88 -73.93 31.82 -21.09
CA MET A 88 -72.75 31.42 -21.87
C MET A 88 -71.47 31.63 -21.06
N THR A 89 -70.54 30.69 -21.20
CA THR A 89 -69.18 30.80 -20.67
C THR A 89 -68.17 30.41 -21.75
N ASP A 90 -66.89 30.66 -21.49
CA ASP A 90 -65.79 30.31 -22.39
C ASP A 90 -65.68 28.80 -22.67
N SER A 91 -66.33 27.93 -21.90
CA SER A 91 -66.39 26.49 -22.14
C SER A 91 -67.70 26.01 -22.74
N VAL A 92 -68.74 26.84 -22.81
CA VAL A 92 -70.03 26.49 -23.41
C VAL A 92 -70.05 26.92 -24.88
N GLN A 93 -70.29 25.96 -25.77
CA GLN A 93 -70.44 26.19 -27.21
C GLN A 93 -71.86 26.64 -27.57
N SER A 94 -72.86 25.99 -27.01
CA SER A 94 -74.25 26.35 -27.26
C SER A 94 -75.17 25.81 -26.17
N ILE A 95 -76.26 26.52 -25.94
CA ILE A 95 -77.38 26.12 -25.07
C ILE A 95 -78.59 25.89 -25.98
N GLN A 96 -79.37 24.83 -25.71
CA GLN A 96 -80.52 24.44 -26.53
C GLN A 96 -81.64 23.87 -25.66
N ILE A 97 -82.87 23.96 -26.16
CA ILE A 97 -84.03 23.28 -25.61
C ILE A 97 -84.69 22.40 -26.66
N ALA A 98 -85.27 21.29 -26.20
CA ALA A 98 -85.96 20.35 -27.08
C ALA A 98 -87.30 19.88 -26.48
N PRO A 99 -88.35 20.72 -26.51
CA PRO A 99 -89.72 20.31 -26.15
C PRO A 99 -90.15 19.09 -26.98
N GLY A 100 -90.76 18.10 -26.34
CA GLY A 100 -91.14 16.82 -26.94
C GLY A 100 -89.97 16.00 -27.51
N GLY A 101 -88.73 16.38 -27.22
CA GLY A 101 -87.53 15.79 -27.81
C GLY A 101 -87.08 16.40 -29.15
N VAL A 102 -87.75 17.46 -29.63
CA VAL A 102 -87.37 18.14 -30.88
C VAL A 102 -86.69 19.47 -30.54
N VAL A 103 -85.46 19.68 -31.01
CA VAL A 103 -84.71 20.92 -30.73
C VAL A 103 -85.38 22.10 -31.43
N THR A 104 -85.94 23.04 -30.66
CA THR A 104 -86.66 24.23 -31.19
C THR A 104 -85.77 25.47 -31.21
N ASP A 105 -85.02 25.70 -30.13
CA ASP A 105 -84.23 26.90 -29.90
C ASP A 105 -82.79 26.57 -29.54
N ILE A 106 -81.86 27.33 -30.13
CA ILE A 106 -80.41 27.15 -30.01
C ILE A 106 -79.75 28.52 -29.93
N TYR A 107 -78.88 28.71 -28.93
CA TYR A 107 -78.06 29.91 -28.80
C TYR A 107 -76.57 29.55 -28.66
N PRO A 108 -75.65 30.22 -29.38
CA PRO A 108 -75.91 31.14 -30.49
C PRO A 108 -76.49 30.39 -31.70
N GLN A 109 -77.35 31.06 -32.48
CA GLN A 109 -77.98 30.43 -33.64
C GLN A 109 -77.00 30.22 -34.80
N GLU A 110 -76.10 31.20 -35.03
CA GLU A 110 -75.13 31.18 -36.11
C GLU A 110 -74.25 29.92 -36.08
N GLY A 111 -74.22 29.17 -37.18
CA GLY A 111 -73.47 27.93 -37.32
C GLY A 111 -74.16 26.68 -36.73
N ASN A 112 -75.11 26.85 -35.81
CA ASN A 112 -75.76 25.75 -35.09
C ASN A 112 -77.15 25.35 -35.64
N ASP A 113 -77.67 26.03 -36.68
CA ASP A 113 -79.00 25.78 -37.26
C ASP A 113 -79.27 24.33 -37.69
N ALA A 114 -78.23 23.59 -38.09
CA ALA A 114 -78.35 22.16 -38.45
C ALA A 114 -78.64 21.25 -37.23
N GLY A 115 -78.64 21.79 -36.02
CA GLY A 115 -78.93 21.09 -34.77
C GLY A 115 -80.43 20.99 -34.44
N LYS A 116 -81.33 21.62 -35.22
CA LYS A 116 -82.79 21.51 -35.03
C LYS A 116 -83.32 20.15 -35.51
N ILE A 117 -83.08 19.11 -34.71
CA ILE A 117 -83.40 17.71 -35.03
C ILE A 117 -84.33 17.08 -33.97
N ASP A 118 -85.03 16.03 -34.37
CA ASP A 118 -85.75 15.14 -33.44
C ASP A 118 -84.75 14.20 -32.76
N LEU A 119 -84.45 14.47 -31.50
CA LEU A 119 -83.45 13.73 -30.73
C LEU A 119 -83.89 12.30 -30.42
N LEU A 120 -85.18 12.06 -30.26
CA LEU A 120 -85.69 10.74 -29.85
C LEU A 120 -85.71 9.76 -31.03
N ASN A 121 -85.83 10.27 -32.27
CA ASN A 121 -85.86 9.47 -33.49
C ASN A 121 -84.56 9.54 -34.32
N ASP A 122 -83.58 10.35 -33.92
CA ASP A 122 -82.28 10.44 -34.61
C ASP A 122 -81.50 9.12 -34.55
N LYS A 123 -80.85 8.75 -35.67
CA LYS A 123 -80.11 7.49 -35.79
C LYS A 123 -78.90 7.41 -34.84
N ASN A 124 -78.25 8.54 -34.55
CA ASN A 124 -77.00 8.58 -33.77
C ASN A 124 -77.23 8.99 -32.31
N ARG A 125 -78.32 9.71 -32.03
CA ARG A 125 -78.62 10.30 -30.71
C ARG A 125 -79.86 9.69 -30.04
N GLY A 126 -80.73 9.03 -30.79
CA GLY A 126 -81.99 8.48 -30.31
C GLY A 126 -81.86 7.56 -29.13
N GLU A 127 -80.93 6.61 -29.19
CA GLU A 127 -80.74 5.62 -28.14
C GLU A 127 -80.32 6.25 -26.81
N ILE A 128 -79.30 7.11 -26.84
CA ILE A 128 -78.81 7.79 -25.63
C ILE A 128 -79.85 8.78 -25.07
N CYS A 129 -80.63 9.45 -25.92
CA CYS A 129 -81.69 10.35 -25.46
C CYS A 129 -82.85 9.57 -24.83
N ARG A 130 -83.28 8.46 -25.43
CA ARG A 130 -84.30 7.57 -24.84
C ARG A 130 -83.81 6.98 -23.51
N TYR A 131 -82.55 6.55 -23.43
CA TYR A 131 -81.95 6.10 -22.18
C TYR A 131 -82.00 7.19 -21.10
N GLY A 132 -81.59 8.41 -21.43
CA GLY A 132 -81.61 9.55 -20.50
C GLY A 132 -83.02 9.85 -20.01
N ARG A 133 -84.01 9.86 -20.92
CA ARG A 133 -85.43 9.97 -20.57
C ARG A 133 -85.86 8.84 -19.64
N ASP A 134 -85.81 7.60 -20.10
CA ASP A 134 -86.40 6.45 -19.41
C ASP A 134 -85.78 6.20 -18.03
N ASN A 135 -84.50 6.57 -17.83
CA ASN A 135 -83.80 6.44 -16.55
C ASN A 135 -83.72 7.75 -15.74
N LYS A 136 -84.25 8.87 -16.25
CA LYS A 136 -84.19 10.21 -15.62
C LYS A 136 -82.77 10.68 -15.27
N VAL A 137 -81.79 10.35 -16.11
CA VAL A 137 -80.37 10.67 -15.90
C VAL A 137 -79.85 11.69 -16.92
N VAL A 138 -78.83 12.45 -16.52
CA VAL A 138 -78.08 13.29 -17.46
C VAL A 138 -77.24 12.40 -18.37
N THR A 139 -77.26 12.68 -19.68
CA THR A 139 -76.49 11.93 -20.66
C THR A 139 -75.42 12.82 -21.28
N MET A 140 -74.27 12.22 -21.55
CA MET A 140 -73.12 12.89 -22.16
C MET A 140 -72.72 12.13 -23.41
N GLN A 141 -72.71 12.81 -24.54
CA GLN A 141 -72.28 12.25 -25.83
C GLN A 141 -71.21 13.12 -26.45
N GLY A 142 -70.16 12.53 -27.01
CA GLY A 142 -69.00 13.26 -27.55
C GLY A 142 -67.73 12.44 -27.33
N PRO A 143 -66.52 12.99 -27.41
CA PRO A 143 -66.27 14.22 -28.15
C PRO A 143 -66.69 14.02 -29.62
N PHE A 144 -67.36 15.01 -30.21
CA PHE A 144 -67.59 15.03 -31.66
C PHE A 144 -67.09 16.35 -32.22
N GLN A 145 -66.69 16.34 -33.49
CA GLN A 145 -66.17 17.53 -34.14
C GLN A 145 -67.29 18.56 -34.34
N LEU A 146 -67.07 19.76 -33.84
CA LEU A 146 -67.89 20.95 -34.04
C LEU A 146 -67.60 21.53 -35.43
N LYS A 147 -68.56 22.26 -36.01
CA LYS A 147 -68.39 22.87 -37.34
C LYS A 147 -67.27 23.91 -37.38
N GLN A 148 -66.94 24.48 -36.23
CA GLN A 148 -65.86 25.45 -36.04
C GLN A 148 -64.47 24.79 -35.99
N GLY A 149 -64.37 23.46 -36.04
CA GLY A 149 -63.12 22.69 -36.08
C GLY A 149 -62.69 22.11 -34.73
N GLU A 150 -63.23 22.60 -33.62
CA GLU A 150 -63.01 22.11 -32.24
C GLU A 150 -63.84 20.86 -31.92
N TYR A 151 -63.65 20.26 -30.74
CA TYR A 151 -64.45 19.13 -30.27
C TYR A 151 -65.43 19.55 -29.18
N GLY A 152 -66.59 18.88 -29.12
CA GLY A 152 -67.59 19.16 -28.12
C GLY A 152 -68.26 17.92 -27.53
N ILE A 153 -68.76 18.08 -26.30
CA ILE A 153 -69.57 17.08 -25.60
C ILE A 153 -70.97 17.66 -25.40
N ALA A 154 -71.98 16.95 -25.90
CA ALA A 154 -73.38 17.25 -25.66
C ALA A 154 -73.81 16.67 -24.31
N VAL A 155 -74.12 17.55 -23.37
CA VAL A 155 -74.80 17.24 -22.11
C VAL A 155 -76.30 17.43 -22.33
N ARG A 156 -77.09 16.39 -22.10
CA ARG A 156 -78.55 16.44 -22.23
C ARG A 156 -79.21 16.02 -20.94
N LYS A 157 -80.09 16.89 -20.42
CA LYS A 157 -80.85 16.62 -19.20
C LYS A 157 -82.34 16.54 -19.53
N PRO A 158 -83.01 15.42 -19.21
CA PRO A 158 -84.45 15.32 -19.39
C PRO A 158 -85.17 16.23 -18.39
N VAL A 159 -86.23 16.89 -18.86
CA VAL A 159 -87.11 17.75 -18.08
C VAL A 159 -88.47 17.09 -17.99
N TYR A 160 -89.03 17.09 -16.79
CA TYR A 160 -90.35 16.58 -16.47
C TYR A 160 -91.14 17.70 -15.82
N ILE A 161 -92.41 17.84 -16.18
CA ILE A 161 -93.33 18.81 -15.60
C ILE A 161 -94.47 18.02 -14.96
N GLU A 162 -94.97 18.53 -13.86
CA GLU A 162 -96.09 17.92 -13.15
C GLU A 162 -97.41 18.46 -13.68
N GLU A 163 -98.18 17.62 -14.35
CA GLU A 163 -99.56 17.91 -14.74
C GLU A 163 -100.51 16.94 -14.01
N ASN A 164 -101.47 17.48 -13.26
CA ASN A 164 -102.48 16.69 -12.53
C ASN A 164 -101.91 15.60 -11.58
N GLY A 165 -100.72 15.82 -11.00
CA GLY A 165 -100.07 14.89 -10.08
C GLY A 165 -99.28 13.75 -10.75
N HIS A 166 -99.09 13.83 -12.07
CA HIS A 166 -98.22 12.94 -12.83
C HIS A 166 -97.05 13.72 -13.45
N GLU A 167 -95.83 13.20 -13.32
CA GLU A 167 -94.65 13.75 -14.00
C GLU A 167 -94.64 13.29 -15.46
N ASP A 168 -94.89 14.23 -16.38
CA ASP A 168 -94.83 14.00 -17.81
C ASP A 168 -93.52 14.54 -18.40
N PHE A 169 -92.97 13.82 -19.39
CA PHE A 169 -91.75 14.20 -20.08
C PHE A 169 -92.01 15.44 -20.95
N TRP A 170 -91.43 16.58 -20.57
CA TRP A 170 -91.53 17.81 -21.35
C TRP A 170 -90.55 17.85 -22.51
N GLY A 171 -89.31 17.40 -22.31
CA GLY A 171 -88.25 17.58 -23.31
C GLY A 171 -86.85 17.50 -22.71
N PHE A 172 -85.86 18.07 -23.40
CA PHE A 172 -84.49 18.16 -22.92
C PHE A 172 -84.01 19.61 -22.80
N THR A 173 -83.16 19.88 -21.81
CA THR A 173 -82.17 20.96 -21.89
C THR A 173 -80.85 20.40 -22.36
N ILE A 174 -80.15 21.15 -23.21
CA ILE A 174 -78.94 20.67 -23.89
C ILE A 174 -77.88 21.75 -23.78
N VAL A 175 -76.68 21.33 -23.38
CA VAL A 175 -75.50 22.18 -23.34
C VAL A 175 -74.40 21.47 -24.09
N ILE A 176 -73.81 22.13 -25.09
CA ILE A 176 -72.62 21.64 -25.78
C ILE A 176 -71.41 22.29 -25.10
N ILE A 177 -70.52 21.48 -24.54
CA ILE A 177 -69.31 21.91 -23.85
C ILE A 177 -68.10 21.70 -24.78
N ARG A 178 -67.24 22.72 -24.92
CA ARG A 178 -65.98 22.64 -25.68
C ARG A 178 -64.93 21.82 -24.91
N VAL A 179 -64.31 20.88 -25.60
CA VAL A 179 -63.19 20.07 -25.10
C VAL A 179 -62.00 20.18 -26.06
N PRO A 180 -60.77 20.41 -25.55
CA PRO A 180 -60.35 20.32 -24.15
C PRO A 180 -60.50 21.61 -23.32
N GLU A 181 -61.13 22.67 -23.83
CA GLU A 181 -61.17 24.01 -23.23
C GLU A 181 -61.64 24.00 -21.77
N ILE A 182 -62.68 23.22 -21.44
CA ILE A 182 -63.17 23.11 -20.06
C ILE A 182 -62.14 22.50 -19.09
N PHE A 183 -61.13 21.80 -19.60
CA PHE A 183 -60.05 21.18 -18.82
C PHE A 183 -58.72 21.94 -18.91
N ALA A 184 -58.65 23.05 -19.66
CA ALA A 184 -57.39 23.69 -20.02
C ALA A 184 -56.47 23.94 -18.81
N ASP A 185 -57.02 24.42 -17.69
CA ASP A 185 -56.26 24.66 -16.46
C ASP A 185 -55.69 23.38 -15.84
N SER A 186 -56.50 22.32 -15.77
CA SER A 186 -56.09 21.03 -15.21
C SER A 186 -55.05 20.35 -16.09
N MET A 187 -55.22 20.44 -17.40
CA MET A 187 -54.29 19.89 -18.40
C MET A 187 -52.96 20.63 -18.42
N LYS A 188 -53.00 21.97 -18.38
CA LYS A 188 -51.80 22.80 -18.26
C LYS A 188 -51.04 22.50 -16.98
N ALA A 189 -51.74 22.39 -15.85
CA ALA A 189 -51.12 22.05 -14.59
C ALA A 189 -50.42 20.67 -14.66
N LEU A 190 -51.08 19.64 -15.20
CA LEU A 190 -50.45 18.33 -15.42
C LEU A 190 -49.15 18.43 -16.24
N SER A 191 -49.17 19.20 -17.33
CA SER A 191 -47.99 19.45 -18.15
C SER A 191 -46.88 20.18 -17.37
N ASP A 192 -47.23 21.24 -16.63
CA ASP A 192 -46.29 22.04 -15.83
C ASP A 192 -45.66 21.21 -14.70
N PHE A 193 -46.40 20.22 -14.16
CA PHE A 193 -45.89 19.25 -13.20
C PHE A 193 -45.13 18.07 -13.82
N GLY A 194 -44.95 18.07 -15.14
CA GLY A 194 -44.12 17.10 -15.84
C GLY A 194 -44.81 15.76 -16.14
N TYR A 195 -46.11 15.79 -16.39
CA TYR A 195 -46.90 14.62 -16.78
C TYR A 195 -47.31 14.68 -18.26
N ASN A 196 -47.10 13.57 -18.96
CA ASN A 196 -47.89 13.24 -20.13
C ASN A 196 -49.22 12.66 -19.66
N TYR A 197 -50.31 12.90 -20.38
CA TYR A 197 -51.64 12.51 -19.95
C TYR A 197 -52.56 12.18 -21.12
N THR A 198 -53.56 11.36 -20.86
CA THR A 198 -54.67 11.13 -21.78
C THR A 198 -55.96 10.99 -20.99
N LEU A 199 -56.97 11.76 -21.37
CA LEU A 199 -58.30 11.72 -20.80
C LEU A 199 -59.20 10.91 -21.72
N TYR A 200 -59.93 9.97 -21.12
CA TYR A 200 -60.86 9.11 -21.80
C TYR A 200 -62.24 9.17 -21.16
N LYS A 201 -63.25 8.81 -21.92
CA LYS A 201 -64.60 8.56 -21.41
C LYS A 201 -65.28 7.43 -22.18
N THR A 202 -66.32 6.82 -21.62
CA THR A 202 -67.19 5.90 -22.37
C THR A 202 -68.05 6.65 -23.41
N ALA A 203 -68.23 6.07 -24.61
CA ALA A 203 -69.06 6.70 -25.66
C ALA A 203 -70.54 6.78 -25.22
N PHE A 204 -71.03 5.69 -24.61
CA PHE A 204 -72.37 5.56 -24.07
C PHE A 204 -72.36 5.02 -22.62
N PRO A 205 -73.41 5.30 -21.81
CA PRO A 205 -73.49 4.82 -20.41
C PRO A 205 -73.45 3.30 -20.23
N TRP A 206 -73.93 2.54 -21.21
CA TRP A 206 -73.98 1.07 -21.17
C TRP A 206 -72.74 0.39 -21.77
N GLU A 207 -71.79 1.16 -22.28
CA GLU A 207 -70.56 0.63 -22.85
C GLU A 207 -69.42 0.60 -21.81
N SER A 208 -68.48 -0.30 -22.03
CA SER A 208 -67.27 -0.44 -21.22
C SER A 208 -66.01 0.08 -21.89
N GLU A 209 -66.06 0.36 -23.19
CA GLU A 209 -64.92 0.84 -23.95
C GLU A 209 -64.71 2.35 -23.76
N PHE A 210 -63.45 2.74 -23.61
CA PHE A 210 -63.02 4.11 -23.40
C PHE A 210 -62.57 4.71 -24.73
N GLU A 211 -63.14 5.85 -25.08
CA GLU A 211 -62.71 6.68 -26.20
C GLU A 211 -61.85 7.83 -25.70
N GLU A 212 -60.82 8.17 -26.46
CA GLU A 212 -59.97 9.32 -26.15
C GLU A 212 -60.75 10.62 -26.32
N VAL A 213 -60.70 11.45 -25.28
CA VAL A 213 -61.22 12.81 -25.30
C VAL A 213 -60.13 13.77 -25.76
N TYR A 214 -58.96 13.69 -25.11
CA TYR A 214 -57.79 14.51 -25.41
C TYR A 214 -56.55 13.92 -24.71
N GLY A 215 -55.37 14.05 -25.32
CA GLY A 215 -54.12 13.62 -24.71
C GLY A 215 -52.91 14.40 -25.20
N SER A 216 -51.80 14.22 -24.49
CA SER A 216 -50.47 14.65 -24.93
C SER A 216 -50.01 13.85 -26.16
N GLU A 217 -49.18 14.46 -27.02
CA GLU A 217 -48.67 13.81 -28.25
C GLU A 217 -47.83 12.55 -28.00
N GLU A 218 -47.20 12.43 -26.82
CA GLU A 218 -46.37 11.28 -26.48
C GLU A 218 -47.20 10.07 -26.00
N GLU A 219 -46.88 8.90 -26.54
CA GLU A 219 -47.48 7.62 -26.13
C GLU A 219 -47.18 7.29 -24.66
N LEU A 220 -48.22 6.99 -23.88
CA LEU A 220 -48.09 6.64 -22.48
C LEU A 220 -47.66 5.18 -22.29
N LYS A 221 -46.50 4.97 -21.67
CA LYS A 221 -45.97 3.63 -21.35
C LYS A 221 -46.18 3.31 -19.88
N ASN A 222 -47.10 2.38 -19.59
CA ASN A 222 -47.47 1.97 -18.23
C ASN A 222 -47.92 3.16 -17.35
N PRO A 223 -48.96 3.91 -17.79
CA PRO A 223 -49.47 5.05 -17.05
C PRO A 223 -50.05 4.65 -15.69
N VAL A 224 -50.23 5.67 -14.87
CA VAL A 224 -51.11 5.62 -13.71
C VAL A 224 -52.50 6.02 -14.15
N SER A 225 -53.47 5.15 -13.94
CA SER A 225 -54.87 5.34 -14.33
C SER A 225 -55.73 5.64 -13.11
N TYR A 226 -56.58 6.66 -13.21
CA TYR A 226 -57.65 6.93 -12.25
C TYR A 226 -58.98 7.03 -12.97
N THR A 227 -59.99 6.33 -12.46
CA THR A 227 -61.34 6.27 -13.04
C THR A 227 -62.33 6.98 -12.13
N PHE A 228 -63.22 7.77 -12.71
CA PHE A 228 -64.22 8.56 -12.00
C PHE A 228 -65.51 8.68 -12.81
N ASP A 229 -66.62 8.88 -12.12
CA ASP A 229 -67.94 8.95 -12.75
C ASP A 229 -68.47 10.38 -12.77
N ILE A 230 -69.09 10.74 -13.91
CA ILE A 230 -69.81 12.00 -14.10
C ILE A 230 -71.19 11.68 -14.69
N GLY A 231 -72.22 11.78 -13.85
CA GLY A 231 -73.51 11.16 -14.18
C GLY A 231 -73.33 9.64 -14.38
N ASP A 232 -73.89 9.09 -15.45
CA ASP A 232 -73.72 7.69 -15.82
C ASP A 232 -72.57 7.45 -16.82
N SER A 233 -71.76 8.47 -17.10
CA SER A 233 -70.59 8.35 -17.97
C SER A 233 -69.34 8.06 -17.14
N LYS A 234 -68.57 7.04 -17.54
CA LYS A 234 -67.30 6.69 -16.89
C LYS A 234 -66.15 7.43 -17.58
N TRP A 235 -65.30 8.03 -16.78
CA TRP A 235 -64.11 8.76 -17.21
C TRP A 235 -62.85 8.11 -16.68
N LYS A 236 -61.77 8.19 -17.45
CA LYS A 236 -60.46 7.68 -17.05
C LYS A 236 -59.39 8.69 -17.40
N LEU A 237 -58.57 9.05 -16.42
CA LEU A 237 -57.39 9.88 -16.61
C LEU A 237 -56.14 9.00 -16.46
N ASP A 238 -55.39 8.86 -17.55
CA ASP A 238 -54.09 8.21 -17.55
C ASP A 238 -53.01 9.29 -17.49
N ILE A 239 -52.06 9.19 -16.54
CA ILE A 239 -50.90 10.08 -16.46
C ILE A 239 -49.58 9.31 -16.36
N MET A 240 -48.52 9.85 -16.96
CA MET A 240 -47.18 9.29 -16.93
C MET A 240 -46.17 10.40 -16.59
N PRO A 241 -45.45 10.32 -15.45
CA PRO A 241 -44.37 11.26 -15.17
C PRO A 241 -43.22 10.99 -16.14
N TYR A 242 -42.69 12.02 -16.82
CA TYR A 242 -41.43 11.85 -17.53
C TYR A 242 -40.26 12.04 -16.57
N LYS A 243 -39.20 11.23 -16.72
CA LYS A 243 -37.97 11.43 -15.96
C LYS A 243 -37.33 12.74 -16.37
N THR A 244 -37.21 13.66 -15.41
CA THR A 244 -36.57 14.95 -15.65
C THR A 244 -35.09 14.75 -15.97
N GLN A 245 -34.49 15.70 -16.68
CA GLN A 245 -33.06 15.65 -17.01
C GLN A 245 -32.18 15.59 -15.75
N SER A 246 -32.58 16.29 -14.69
CA SER A 246 -31.87 16.33 -13.41
C SER A 246 -31.78 14.96 -12.74
N GLU A 247 -32.89 14.21 -12.72
CA GLU A 247 -32.93 12.87 -12.12
C GLU A 247 -32.00 11.89 -12.85
N ARG A 248 -31.92 11.98 -14.19
CA ARG A 248 -31.00 11.16 -14.99
C ARG A 248 -29.54 11.52 -14.70
N ILE A 249 -29.24 12.83 -14.63
CA ILE A 249 -27.88 13.32 -14.32
C ILE A 249 -27.43 12.82 -12.95
N TYR A 250 -28.29 12.93 -11.93
CA TYR A 250 -27.96 12.45 -10.58
C TYR A 250 -27.64 10.95 -10.56
N LEU A 251 -28.47 10.13 -11.22
CA LEU A 251 -28.25 8.68 -11.29
C LEU A 251 -26.92 8.34 -11.97
N TYR A 252 -26.59 9.02 -13.08
CA TYR A 252 -25.29 8.86 -13.75
C TYR A 252 -24.13 9.34 -12.90
N ALA A 253 -24.26 10.46 -12.18
CA ALA A 253 -23.22 10.98 -11.31
C ALA A 253 -22.89 9.99 -10.18
N VAL A 254 -23.90 9.39 -9.55
CA VAL A 254 -23.72 8.33 -8.54
C VAL A 254 -23.03 7.11 -9.14
N GLY A 255 -23.46 6.66 -10.32
CA GLY A 255 -22.83 5.52 -11.01
C GLY A 255 -21.36 5.76 -11.37
N ILE A 256 -21.05 6.92 -11.97
CA ILE A 256 -19.69 7.30 -12.35
C ILE A 256 -18.80 7.46 -11.10
N GLY A 257 -19.29 8.15 -10.07
CA GLY A 257 -18.58 8.30 -8.81
C GLY A 257 -18.26 6.94 -8.15
N GLY A 258 -19.23 6.03 -8.15
CA GLY A 258 -19.03 4.65 -7.69
C GLY A 258 -17.95 3.91 -8.48
N ILE A 259 -17.96 3.98 -9.81
CA ILE A 259 -16.95 3.35 -10.67
C ILE A 259 -15.55 3.90 -10.36
N ILE A 260 -15.41 5.22 -10.21
CA ILE A 260 -14.13 5.85 -9.87
C ILE A 260 -13.58 5.31 -8.54
N ILE A 261 -14.44 5.22 -7.51
CA ILE A 261 -14.05 4.68 -6.21
C ILE A 261 -13.58 3.23 -6.34
N VAL A 262 -14.30 2.38 -7.09
CA VAL A 262 -13.91 0.98 -7.30
C VAL A 262 -12.57 0.87 -8.01
N LEU A 263 -12.31 1.70 -9.03
CA LEU A 263 -11.02 1.74 -9.72
C LEU A 263 -9.88 2.18 -8.80
N LEU A 264 -10.10 3.19 -7.95
CA LEU A 264 -9.12 3.64 -6.97
C LEU A 264 -8.80 2.56 -5.93
N LEU A 265 -9.83 1.88 -5.40
CA LEU A 265 -9.64 0.78 -4.44
C LEU A 265 -8.91 -0.41 -5.07
N THR A 266 -9.23 -0.73 -6.32
CA THR A 266 -8.54 -1.79 -7.08
C THR A 266 -7.07 -1.44 -7.31
N GLY A 267 -6.80 -0.21 -7.75
CA GLY A 267 -5.44 0.30 -7.95
C GLY A 267 -4.63 0.35 -6.65
N PHE A 268 -5.25 0.80 -5.55
CA PHE A 268 -4.63 0.81 -4.23
C PHE A 268 -4.29 -0.60 -3.75
N THR A 269 -5.19 -1.57 -3.96
CA THR A 269 -4.95 -2.98 -3.63
C THR A 269 -3.76 -3.54 -4.43
N CYS A 270 -3.67 -3.26 -5.73
CA CYS A 270 -2.50 -3.61 -6.54
C CYS A 270 -1.20 -3.00 -5.98
N ALA A 271 -1.23 -1.71 -5.64
CA ALA A 271 -0.06 -1.01 -5.12
C ALA A 271 0.44 -1.62 -3.80
N LEU A 272 -0.46 -1.98 -2.88
CA LEU A 272 -0.10 -2.65 -1.63
C LEU A 272 0.56 -4.02 -1.84
N LEU A 273 0.05 -4.81 -2.79
CA LEU A 273 0.63 -6.12 -3.11
C LEU A 273 2.03 -5.99 -3.71
N VAL A 274 2.23 -5.03 -4.62
CA VAL A 274 3.53 -4.72 -5.22
C VAL A 274 4.52 -4.22 -4.16
N LEU A 275 4.08 -3.34 -3.25
CA LEU A 275 4.91 -2.84 -2.14
C LEU A 275 5.38 -3.96 -1.21
N ASP A 276 4.51 -4.91 -0.86
CA ASP A 276 4.87 -6.06 -0.03
C ASP A 276 5.91 -6.96 -0.73
N GLU A 277 5.79 -7.14 -2.04
CA GLU A 277 6.75 -7.91 -2.83
C GLU A 277 8.13 -7.23 -2.88
N HIS A 278 8.17 -5.92 -3.15
CA HIS A 278 9.40 -5.15 -3.10
C HIS A 278 10.03 -5.21 -1.71
N ARG A 279 9.23 -5.05 -0.64
CA ARG A 279 9.71 -5.16 0.74
C ARG A 279 10.36 -6.51 1.02
N LYS A 280 9.75 -7.62 0.57
CA LYS A 280 10.32 -8.98 0.71
C LYS A 280 11.62 -9.13 -0.06
N LYS A 281 11.67 -8.62 -1.30
CA LYS A 281 12.88 -8.65 -2.14
C LYS A 281 14.03 -7.85 -1.53
N PHE A 282 13.76 -6.62 -1.08
CA PHE A 282 14.75 -5.79 -0.39
C PHE A 282 15.22 -6.42 0.90
N LYS A 283 14.33 -7.00 1.70
CA LYS A 283 14.73 -7.72 2.92
C LYS A 283 15.66 -8.88 2.61
N LYS A 284 15.40 -9.67 1.56
CA LYS A 284 16.28 -10.77 1.15
C LYS A 284 17.65 -10.25 0.71
N LEU A 285 17.70 -9.20 -0.11
CA LEU A 285 18.95 -8.59 -0.56
C LEU A 285 19.76 -7.98 0.60
N ALA A 286 19.09 -7.44 1.61
CA ALA A 286 19.75 -6.83 2.77
C ALA A 286 20.42 -7.84 3.71
N ILE A 287 19.98 -9.12 3.73
CA ILE A 287 20.46 -10.14 4.68
C ILE A 287 21.24 -11.30 4.04
N THR A 288 21.36 -11.32 2.71
CA THR A 288 21.99 -12.41 1.96
C THR A 288 23.23 -11.89 1.22
N ASP A 289 24.31 -12.67 1.23
CA ASP A 289 25.51 -12.39 0.44
C ASP A 289 25.23 -12.71 -1.04
N ALA A 290 25.44 -11.72 -1.92
CA ALA A 290 25.04 -11.82 -3.32
C ALA A 290 25.84 -12.88 -4.11
N LEU A 291 27.07 -13.19 -3.69
CA LEU A 291 27.94 -14.15 -4.37
C LEU A 291 27.63 -15.60 -3.97
N THR A 292 27.45 -15.82 -2.67
CA THR A 292 27.42 -17.17 -2.06
C THR A 292 26.02 -17.66 -1.70
N GLY A 293 25.02 -16.75 -1.62
CA GLY A 293 23.62 -17.08 -1.32
C GLY A 293 23.31 -17.40 0.15
N ILE A 294 24.33 -17.47 1.02
CA ILE A 294 24.18 -17.60 2.48
C ILE A 294 23.96 -16.22 3.13
N ASN A 295 23.80 -16.15 4.46
CA ASN A 295 23.58 -14.85 5.11
C ASN A 295 24.82 -13.96 4.93
N ASN A 296 24.61 -12.66 4.70
CA ASN A 296 25.70 -11.71 4.86
C ASN A 296 25.92 -11.41 6.36
N ARG A 297 26.95 -10.63 6.70
CA ARG A 297 27.23 -10.21 8.08
C ARG A 297 25.98 -9.74 8.83
N HIS A 298 25.20 -8.84 8.22
CA HIS A 298 24.01 -8.28 8.85
C HIS A 298 22.94 -9.36 9.13
N GLY A 299 22.66 -10.21 8.14
CA GLY A 299 21.69 -11.29 8.27
C GLY A 299 22.09 -12.36 9.28
N TYR A 300 23.38 -12.65 9.39
CA TYR A 300 23.93 -13.55 10.38
C TYR A 300 23.79 -12.96 11.80
N ASP A 301 24.31 -11.75 12.01
CA ASP A 301 24.29 -11.07 13.31
C ASP A 301 22.87 -10.88 13.86
N GLU A 302 21.92 -10.48 12.99
CA GLU A 302 20.51 -10.31 13.36
C GLU A 302 19.89 -11.62 13.87
N ARG A 303 20.18 -12.74 13.21
CA ARG A 303 19.63 -14.06 13.56
C ARG A 303 20.27 -14.65 14.81
N VAL A 304 21.60 -14.56 14.93
CA VAL A 304 22.33 -15.01 16.13
C VAL A 304 21.88 -14.23 17.35
N THR A 305 21.79 -12.89 17.24
CA THR A 305 21.32 -12.02 18.33
C THR A 305 19.88 -12.37 18.74
N ARG A 306 19.00 -12.65 17.77
CA ARG A 306 17.62 -13.06 18.04
C ARG A 306 17.57 -14.39 18.80
N TYR A 307 18.32 -15.39 18.35
CA TYR A 307 18.35 -16.71 18.98
C TYR A 307 18.86 -16.63 20.43
N LEU A 308 19.98 -15.94 20.66
CA LEU A 308 20.57 -15.79 21.99
C LEU A 308 19.68 -14.99 22.95
N LYS A 309 18.91 -14.01 22.46
CA LYS A 309 17.90 -13.32 23.27
C LYS A 309 16.73 -14.20 23.69
N GLN A 310 16.34 -15.14 22.83
CA GLN A 310 15.25 -16.08 23.11
C GLN A 310 15.69 -17.25 23.99
N ASN A 311 16.98 -17.60 23.95
CA ASN A 311 17.55 -18.75 24.63
C ASN A 311 18.86 -18.36 25.36
N PRO A 312 18.80 -17.53 26.42
CA PRO A 312 19.99 -16.98 27.07
C PRO A 312 20.82 -18.04 27.81
N ASP A 313 20.21 -19.15 28.22
CA ASP A 313 20.89 -20.21 28.98
C ASP A 313 21.27 -21.42 28.11
N ASN A 314 20.89 -21.43 26.83
CA ASN A 314 21.20 -22.56 25.94
C ASN A 314 22.66 -22.52 25.48
N HIS A 315 23.30 -23.68 25.53
CA HIS A 315 24.63 -23.86 24.98
C HIS A 315 24.59 -23.79 23.45
N CYS A 316 25.49 -23.01 22.87
CA CYS A 316 25.64 -22.92 21.42
C CYS A 316 27.08 -22.59 21.03
N VAL A 317 27.46 -22.93 19.80
CA VAL A 317 28.82 -22.74 19.30
C VAL A 317 28.84 -21.73 18.15
N GLY A 318 29.69 -20.72 18.31
CA GLY A 318 30.07 -19.79 17.26
C GLY A 318 31.38 -20.21 16.60
N VAL A 319 31.40 -20.24 15.28
CA VAL A 319 32.56 -20.65 14.48
C VAL A 319 32.93 -19.52 13.53
N GLU A 320 34.22 -19.24 13.42
CA GLU A 320 34.81 -18.36 12.41
C GLU A 320 35.92 -19.08 11.66
N PHE A 321 36.00 -18.86 10.35
CA PHE A 321 37.00 -19.47 9.50
C PHE A 321 37.20 -18.67 8.22
N ASP A 322 38.33 -18.91 7.57
CA ASP A 322 38.64 -18.32 6.28
C ASP A 322 39.38 -19.31 5.36
N ILE A 323 39.45 -18.93 4.09
CA ILE A 323 40.22 -19.67 3.08
C ILE A 323 41.70 -19.35 3.27
N ASP A 324 42.50 -20.39 3.51
CA ASP A 324 43.95 -20.24 3.63
C ASP A 324 44.53 -19.73 2.30
N ASP A 325 45.37 -18.69 2.39
CA ASP A 325 46.05 -18.09 1.24
C ASP A 325 45.12 -17.58 0.12
N PHE A 326 43.91 -17.13 0.48
CA PHE A 326 42.94 -16.59 -0.47
C PHE A 326 43.49 -15.43 -1.32
N LYS A 327 44.35 -14.58 -0.74
CA LYS A 327 45.01 -13.52 -1.50
C LYS A 327 45.90 -14.09 -2.61
N THR A 328 46.66 -15.14 -2.32
CA THR A 328 47.47 -15.86 -3.31
C THR A 328 46.61 -16.45 -4.43
N ILE A 329 45.43 -16.99 -4.09
CA ILE A 329 44.47 -17.47 -5.10
C ILE A 329 44.05 -16.32 -6.04
N ASN A 330 43.69 -15.16 -5.48
CA ASN A 330 43.30 -14.00 -6.29
C ASN A 330 44.47 -13.48 -7.14
N ASP A 331 45.67 -13.39 -6.56
CA ASP A 331 46.84 -12.82 -7.21
C ASP A 331 47.35 -13.75 -8.34
N MET A 332 47.22 -15.07 -8.19
CA MET A 332 47.68 -16.04 -9.19
C MET A 332 46.64 -16.37 -10.27
N TYR A 333 45.37 -16.51 -9.91
CA TYR A 333 44.33 -17.00 -10.82
C TYR A 333 43.31 -15.92 -11.20
N GLY A 334 43.30 -14.78 -10.50
CA GLY A 334 42.36 -13.69 -10.71
C GLY A 334 41.10 -13.79 -9.85
N HIS A 335 40.46 -12.63 -9.63
CA HIS A 335 39.30 -12.50 -8.75
C HIS A 335 38.12 -13.40 -9.12
N ALA A 336 37.91 -13.69 -10.41
CA ALA A 336 36.83 -14.58 -10.86
C ALA A 336 36.98 -16.01 -10.29
N TYR A 337 38.21 -16.49 -10.12
CA TYR A 337 38.49 -17.81 -9.56
C TYR A 337 38.51 -17.79 -8.02
N GLY A 338 38.89 -16.67 -7.41
CA GLY A 338 38.61 -16.41 -6.00
C GLY A 338 37.11 -16.51 -5.69
N ASP A 339 36.27 -15.91 -6.53
CA ASP A 339 34.81 -16.01 -6.44
C ASP A 339 34.31 -17.47 -6.57
N VAL A 340 34.93 -18.27 -7.44
CA VAL A 340 34.63 -19.71 -7.54
C VAL A 340 35.00 -20.44 -6.26
N ALA A 341 36.18 -20.19 -5.67
CA ALA A 341 36.58 -20.80 -4.41
C ALA A 341 35.60 -20.47 -3.27
N LEU A 342 35.13 -19.23 -3.20
CA LEU A 342 34.12 -18.78 -2.24
C LEU A 342 32.78 -19.50 -2.42
N LYS A 343 32.33 -19.69 -3.67
CA LYS A 343 31.11 -20.45 -3.99
C LYS A 343 31.24 -21.93 -3.65
N VAL A 344 32.37 -22.56 -3.99
CA VAL A 344 32.64 -23.96 -3.65
C VAL A 344 32.59 -24.17 -2.14
N LEU A 345 33.18 -23.24 -1.38
CA LEU A 345 33.13 -23.29 0.08
C LEU A 345 31.70 -23.14 0.60
N SER A 346 30.94 -22.15 0.12
CA SER A 346 29.57 -21.90 0.60
C SER A 346 28.59 -23.01 0.23
N GLU A 347 28.73 -23.62 -0.95
CA GLU A 347 27.97 -24.81 -1.34
C GLU A 347 28.34 -26.02 -0.49
N GLY A 348 29.64 -26.20 -0.20
CA GLY A 348 30.14 -27.22 0.71
C GLY A 348 29.54 -27.08 2.11
N MET A 349 29.46 -25.86 2.64
CA MET A 349 28.82 -25.57 3.92
C MET A 349 27.34 -25.96 3.92
N GLN A 350 26.59 -25.53 2.89
CA GLN A 350 25.15 -25.81 2.79
C GLN A 350 24.82 -27.30 2.63
N LYS A 351 25.75 -28.08 2.04
CA LYS A 351 25.62 -29.54 1.91
C LYS A 351 26.06 -30.28 3.18
N PHE A 352 27.02 -29.75 3.93
CA PHE A 352 27.61 -30.41 5.09
C PHE A 352 26.82 -30.17 6.38
N PHE A 353 26.27 -28.97 6.57
CA PHE A 353 25.53 -28.59 7.76
C PHE A 353 24.01 -28.68 7.56
N ASP A 354 23.31 -28.97 8.65
CA ASP A 354 21.86 -29.11 8.69
C ASP A 354 21.14 -27.76 8.50
N LYS A 355 19.86 -27.80 8.10
CA LYS A 355 19.07 -26.58 7.80
C LYS A 355 18.83 -25.66 9.00
N ASN A 356 19.00 -26.16 10.23
CA ASN A 356 18.86 -25.39 11.46
C ASN A 356 20.13 -24.59 11.82
N VAL A 357 21.25 -24.84 11.12
CA VAL A 357 22.52 -24.14 11.31
C VAL A 357 22.50 -22.80 10.56
N LEU A 358 22.97 -21.72 11.18
CA LEU A 358 23.10 -20.44 10.50
C LEU A 358 24.47 -20.34 9.85
N LEU A 359 24.48 -20.14 8.54
CA LEU A 359 25.68 -19.96 7.74
C LEU A 359 25.79 -18.49 7.32
N GLY A 360 26.97 -17.89 7.48
CA GLY A 360 27.21 -16.50 7.12
C GLY A 360 28.56 -16.27 6.44
N ARG A 361 28.65 -15.19 5.67
CA ARG A 361 29.90 -14.62 5.16
C ARG A 361 30.02 -13.18 5.64
N ASN A 362 31.10 -12.88 6.36
CA ASN A 362 31.35 -11.56 6.94
C ASN A 362 31.89 -10.56 5.91
N GLY A 363 32.64 -11.05 4.93
CA GLY A 363 33.25 -10.28 3.84
C GLY A 363 34.57 -10.90 3.41
N GLY A 364 35.02 -10.66 2.17
CA GLY A 364 36.26 -11.26 1.67
C GLY A 364 36.21 -12.80 1.72
N ASP A 365 37.19 -13.42 2.36
CA ASP A 365 37.34 -14.84 2.63
C ASP A 365 36.81 -15.28 4.00
N GLU A 366 36.20 -14.39 4.78
CA GLU A 366 35.76 -14.67 6.15
C GLU A 366 34.33 -15.23 6.19
N PHE A 367 34.19 -16.42 6.77
CA PHE A 367 32.93 -17.13 6.96
C PHE A 367 32.66 -17.42 8.44
N CYS A 368 31.38 -17.56 8.75
CA CYS A 368 30.93 -17.85 10.11
C CYS A 368 29.80 -18.89 10.10
N ILE A 369 29.75 -19.68 11.17
CA ILE A 369 28.69 -20.67 11.43
C ILE A 369 28.21 -20.50 12.87
N PHE A 370 26.89 -20.55 13.06
CA PHE A 370 26.27 -20.64 14.37
C PHE A 370 25.52 -21.96 14.51
N LEU A 371 25.94 -22.75 15.49
CA LEU A 371 25.40 -24.07 15.81
C LEU A 371 24.57 -23.95 17.10
N PRO A 372 23.24 -24.02 17.01
CA PRO A 372 22.37 -23.96 18.19
C PRO A 372 22.39 -25.28 18.97
N ASP A 373 22.10 -25.21 20.27
CA ASP A 373 21.83 -26.37 21.14
C ASP A 373 22.96 -27.41 21.18
N CYS A 374 24.22 -26.96 21.28
CA CYS A 374 25.40 -27.82 21.32
C CYS A 374 26.58 -27.18 22.08
N THR A 375 27.50 -28.00 22.57
CA THR A 375 28.77 -27.58 23.20
C THR A 375 29.96 -27.70 22.23
N CYS A 376 31.11 -27.12 22.57
CA CYS A 376 32.37 -27.31 21.84
C CYS A 376 32.77 -28.79 21.74
N ALA A 377 32.47 -29.60 22.76
CA ALA A 377 32.79 -31.02 22.78
C ALA A 377 31.96 -31.78 21.73
N ASP A 378 30.67 -31.46 21.62
CA ASP A 378 29.74 -32.12 20.70
C ASP A 378 30.11 -31.88 19.22
N VAL A 379 30.63 -30.69 18.92
CA VAL A 379 30.89 -30.28 17.53
C VAL A 379 32.34 -30.49 17.08
N LYS A 380 33.24 -30.87 17.99
CA LYS A 380 34.68 -30.98 17.73
C LYS A 380 34.98 -31.86 16.50
N GLU A 381 34.52 -33.11 16.51
CA GLU A 381 34.77 -34.04 15.40
C GLU A 381 34.10 -33.58 14.09
N LYS A 382 32.90 -32.98 14.19
CA LYS A 382 32.17 -32.43 13.03
C LYS A 382 32.94 -31.28 12.39
N LEU A 383 33.49 -30.37 13.19
CA LEU A 383 34.29 -29.23 12.71
C LEU A 383 35.65 -29.67 12.19
N GLU A 384 36.34 -30.61 12.85
CA GLU A 384 37.59 -31.19 12.34
C GLU A 384 37.39 -31.86 10.98
N LYS A 385 36.31 -32.64 10.83
CA LYS A 385 35.92 -33.24 9.56
C LYS A 385 35.63 -32.17 8.51
N PHE A 386 34.89 -31.12 8.86
CA PHE A 386 34.61 -30.01 7.95
C PHE A 386 35.92 -29.34 7.50
N THR A 387 36.83 -29.01 8.42
CA THR A 387 38.14 -28.41 8.09
C THR A 387 38.90 -29.25 7.06
N LYS A 388 38.98 -30.57 7.28
CA LYS A 388 39.76 -31.50 6.43
C LYS A 388 39.08 -31.92 5.12
N LEU A 389 37.89 -31.41 4.81
CA LEU A 389 37.26 -31.66 3.52
C LEU A 389 38.14 -31.16 2.38
N LYS A 390 38.36 -32.01 1.37
CA LYS A 390 39.03 -31.61 0.13
C LYS A 390 38.14 -30.63 -0.62
N ARG A 391 38.70 -29.48 -0.97
CA ARG A 391 38.04 -28.43 -1.75
C ARG A 391 38.98 -28.02 -2.87
N SER A 392 38.42 -27.84 -4.05
CA SER A 392 39.19 -27.50 -5.23
C SER A 392 38.39 -26.61 -6.18
N PHE A 393 39.11 -25.90 -7.04
CA PHE A 393 38.58 -25.23 -8.21
C PHE A 393 39.43 -25.59 -9.43
N LYS A 394 38.83 -25.50 -10.62
CA LYS A 394 39.55 -25.77 -11.87
C LYS A 394 40.05 -24.47 -12.49
N TYR A 395 41.32 -24.45 -12.90
CA TYR A 395 41.94 -23.39 -13.67
C TYR A 395 42.70 -24.03 -14.83
N GLU A 396 42.43 -23.61 -16.07
CA GLU A 396 43.07 -24.16 -17.29
C GLU A 396 43.02 -25.70 -17.42
N GLY A 397 42.03 -26.36 -16.80
CA GLY A 397 41.87 -27.81 -16.82
C GLY A 397 42.53 -28.55 -15.64
N GLU A 398 43.41 -27.88 -14.90
CA GLU A 398 44.07 -28.41 -13.70
C GLU A 398 43.25 -28.15 -12.43
N GLU A 399 43.35 -29.06 -11.46
CA GLU A 399 42.61 -29.00 -10.19
C GLU A 399 43.49 -28.42 -9.07
N HIS A 400 43.13 -27.23 -8.58
CA HIS A 400 43.85 -26.57 -7.49
C HIS A 400 43.10 -26.72 -6.18
N GLN A 401 43.76 -27.28 -5.18
CA GLN A 401 43.19 -27.46 -3.84
C GLN A 401 43.44 -26.23 -2.96
N PHE A 402 42.48 -25.95 -2.08
CA PHE A 402 42.62 -24.95 -1.03
C PHE A 402 42.13 -25.51 0.30
N THR A 403 42.67 -24.97 1.38
CA THR A 403 42.34 -25.36 2.75
C THR A 403 41.65 -24.22 3.49
N ILE A 404 41.11 -24.52 4.67
CA ILE A 404 40.53 -23.51 5.55
C ILE A 404 41.13 -23.66 6.94
N SER A 405 41.22 -22.56 7.67
CA SER A 405 41.55 -22.54 9.10
C SER A 405 40.29 -22.21 9.89
N VAL A 406 40.02 -22.92 10.99
CA VAL A 406 38.75 -22.81 11.74
C VAL A 406 39.00 -22.56 13.23
N GLY A 407 38.38 -21.51 13.77
CA GLY A 407 38.29 -21.23 15.20
C GLY A 407 36.85 -21.30 15.67
N TYR A 408 36.61 -21.82 16.88
CA TYR A 408 35.25 -21.87 17.43
C TYR A 408 35.22 -21.63 18.94
N ALA A 409 34.10 -21.12 19.44
CA ALA A 409 33.89 -20.81 20.84
C ALA A 409 32.45 -21.14 21.26
N GLU A 410 32.24 -21.34 22.56
CA GLU A 410 30.97 -21.76 23.13
C GLU A 410 30.38 -20.64 23.97
N TYR A 411 29.06 -20.46 23.83
CA TYR A 411 28.24 -19.64 24.70
C TYR A 411 27.40 -20.56 25.59
N PRO A 412 27.19 -20.24 26.88
CA PRO A 412 27.71 -19.07 27.59
C PRO A 412 29.13 -19.24 28.18
N VAL A 413 29.82 -20.36 27.91
CA VAL A 413 31.09 -20.73 28.57
C VAL A 413 32.23 -19.73 28.34
N HIS A 414 32.45 -19.31 27.09
CA HIS A 414 33.54 -18.39 26.71
C HIS A 414 33.07 -16.93 26.59
N ALA A 415 31.76 -16.70 26.51
CA ALA A 415 31.18 -15.40 26.21
C ALA A 415 29.83 -15.19 26.90
N ASP A 416 29.58 -13.95 27.33
CA ASP A 416 28.33 -13.49 27.95
C ASP A 416 27.43 -12.69 26.98
N LYS A 417 27.94 -12.38 25.78
CA LYS A 417 27.23 -11.63 24.71
C LYS A 417 27.60 -12.14 23.31
N PRO A 418 26.72 -11.98 22.29
CA PRO A 418 26.98 -12.46 20.92
C PRO A 418 28.29 -11.95 20.31
N SER A 419 28.61 -10.66 20.50
CA SER A 419 29.84 -10.05 19.96
C SER A 419 31.12 -10.62 20.58
N LYS A 420 31.06 -11.07 21.84
CA LYS A 420 32.20 -11.70 22.51
C LYS A 420 32.37 -13.16 22.04
N LEU A 421 31.29 -13.86 21.74
CA LEU A 421 31.33 -15.23 21.22
C LEU A 421 32.12 -15.29 19.90
N MET A 422 31.76 -14.41 18.95
CA MET A 422 32.46 -14.31 17.66
C MET A 422 33.93 -13.91 17.85
N ARG A 423 34.22 -12.94 18.71
CA ARG A 423 35.60 -12.53 19.03
C ARG A 423 36.46 -13.66 19.64
N CYS A 424 35.86 -14.53 20.45
CA CYS A 424 36.56 -15.71 20.96
C CYS A 424 36.87 -16.71 19.84
N ALA A 425 35.92 -16.95 18.92
CA ALA A 425 36.13 -17.81 17.75
C ALA A 425 37.23 -17.25 16.83
N ASP A 426 37.21 -15.95 16.52
CA ASP A 426 38.25 -15.21 15.78
C ASP A 426 39.65 -15.37 16.42
N THR A 427 39.72 -15.28 17.75
CA THR A 427 40.99 -15.44 18.47
C THR A 427 41.51 -16.88 18.35
N ALA A 428 40.64 -17.89 18.38
CA ALA A 428 41.02 -19.28 18.15
C ALA A 428 41.46 -19.52 16.69
N LEU A 429 40.79 -18.89 15.73
CA LEU A 429 41.13 -18.93 14.31
C LEU A 429 42.54 -18.37 14.06
N TYR A 430 42.85 -17.23 14.67
CA TYR A 430 44.16 -16.60 14.58
C TYR A 430 45.30 -17.55 15.04
N GLU A 431 45.09 -18.24 16.16
CA GLU A 431 46.04 -19.23 16.68
C GLU A 431 46.23 -20.44 15.76
N VAL A 432 45.18 -20.90 15.08
CA VAL A 432 45.30 -21.95 14.06
C VAL A 432 46.22 -21.48 12.93
N LYS A 433 46.07 -20.22 12.49
CA LYS A 433 46.93 -19.66 11.45
C LYS A 433 48.39 -19.59 11.86
N LEU A 434 48.67 -19.21 13.11
CA LEU A 434 50.03 -19.19 13.66
C LEU A 434 50.66 -20.59 13.73
N ARG A 435 49.85 -21.64 13.85
CA ARG A 435 50.30 -23.05 13.92
C ARG A 435 50.44 -23.73 12.56
N GLY A 436 50.43 -22.97 11.47
CA GLY A 436 50.64 -23.51 10.12
C GLY A 436 49.37 -23.76 9.30
N LYS A 437 48.23 -23.18 9.70
CA LYS A 437 46.95 -23.21 8.95
C LYS A 437 46.34 -24.62 8.80
N ASN A 438 45.29 -24.77 7.99
CA ASN A 438 44.59 -26.05 7.72
C ASN A 438 44.22 -26.82 9.00
N GLY A 439 43.75 -26.10 10.02
CA GLY A 439 43.49 -26.64 11.36
C GLY A 439 42.16 -26.19 11.94
N CYS A 440 41.79 -26.81 13.05
CA CYS A 440 40.57 -26.50 13.78
C CYS A 440 40.89 -26.40 15.27
N MET A 441 40.43 -25.35 15.96
CA MET A 441 40.70 -25.20 17.39
C MET A 441 39.55 -24.52 18.15
N ALA A 442 39.19 -25.08 19.30
CA ALA A 442 38.33 -24.42 20.28
C ALA A 442 39.09 -23.30 21.00
N TYR A 443 38.41 -22.19 21.27
CA TYR A 443 38.94 -21.12 22.11
C TYR A 443 39.29 -21.65 23.50
N LYS A 444 40.43 -21.19 24.03
CA LYS A 444 40.89 -21.47 25.39
C LYS A 444 41.16 -20.16 26.12
N ASN A 445 40.80 -20.10 27.41
CA ASN A 445 41.07 -18.92 28.24
C ASN A 445 42.58 -18.62 28.29
N GLY A 446 42.96 -17.37 27.98
CA GLY A 446 44.36 -16.91 27.99
C GLY A 446 44.97 -16.60 26.61
N LEU A 447 44.29 -16.93 25.51
CA LEU A 447 44.71 -16.54 24.16
C LEU A 447 44.60 -15.01 23.96
N ARG A 448 45.68 -14.35 23.53
CA ARG A 448 45.70 -12.91 23.22
C ARG A 448 45.89 -12.69 21.71
N LYS A 449 45.00 -11.90 21.12
CA LYS A 449 45.13 -11.43 19.73
C LYS A 449 46.17 -10.29 19.70
N ASP A 450 47.45 -10.63 19.56
CA ASP A 450 48.47 -9.62 19.31
C ASP A 450 48.23 -9.00 17.91
N ILE A 451 48.23 -7.66 17.87
CA ILE A 451 47.78 -6.86 16.73
C ILE A 451 48.75 -7.03 15.54
N ARG A 452 48.17 -7.29 14.36
CA ARG A 452 48.82 -7.31 13.03
C ARG A 452 49.84 -6.16 12.87
N THR A 453 51.13 -6.45 12.73
CA THR A 453 52.11 -5.54 12.14
C THR A 453 52.32 -5.86 10.66
N GLN A 454 52.21 -4.84 9.83
CA GLN A 454 52.00 -4.83 8.37
C GLN A 454 53.13 -5.46 7.52
N LEU A 455 54.17 -6.05 8.11
CA LEU A 455 55.33 -6.59 7.40
C LEU A 455 55.42 -8.13 7.37
N GLY A 456 54.48 -8.85 8.00
CA GLY A 456 54.49 -10.32 8.01
C GLY A 456 55.57 -10.97 8.91
N PHE A 457 56.45 -10.17 9.51
CA PHE A 457 57.39 -10.63 10.53
C PHE A 457 56.85 -10.31 11.93
N ALA A 458 56.94 -11.28 12.85
CA ALA A 458 56.71 -11.02 14.26
C ALA A 458 57.83 -10.12 14.80
N LEU A 459 57.55 -9.20 15.73
CA LEU A 459 58.58 -8.38 16.38
C LEU A 459 59.70 -9.25 16.98
N LYS A 460 59.33 -10.42 17.51
CA LYS A 460 60.26 -11.42 18.00
C LYS A 460 61.21 -11.90 16.89
N ASP A 461 60.67 -12.20 15.71
CA ASP A 461 61.45 -12.67 14.56
C ASP A 461 62.44 -11.61 14.06
N VAL A 462 61.99 -10.34 13.96
CA VAL A 462 62.89 -9.23 13.59
C VAL A 462 63.99 -9.05 14.63
N SER A 463 63.63 -8.98 15.91
CA SER A 463 64.60 -8.71 16.98
C SER A 463 65.59 -9.85 17.22
N GLU A 464 65.18 -11.11 17.06
CA GLU A 464 66.05 -12.28 17.21
C GLU A 464 67.02 -12.45 16.03
N ASN A 465 66.70 -11.92 14.85
CA ASN A 465 67.52 -12.04 13.64
C ASN A 465 68.22 -10.73 13.22
N LEU A 466 68.15 -9.66 14.03
CA LEU A 466 68.91 -8.44 13.78
C LEU A 466 70.42 -8.71 13.92
N PRO A 467 71.25 -8.35 12.91
CA PRO A 467 72.70 -8.49 13.02
C PRO A 467 73.24 -7.45 14.01
N GLY A 468 73.61 -7.91 15.21
CA GLY A 468 74.26 -7.10 16.25
C GLY A 468 73.58 -7.21 17.62
N ALA A 469 74.36 -6.93 18.67
CA ALA A 469 73.85 -6.92 20.04
C ALA A 469 73.08 -5.61 20.29
N PHE A 470 71.79 -5.72 20.58
CA PHE A 470 70.88 -4.59 20.71
C PHE A 470 70.24 -4.54 22.10
N ILE A 471 70.25 -3.35 22.70
CA ILE A 471 69.66 -3.08 24.02
C ILE A 471 68.84 -1.80 24.00
N ILE A 472 67.77 -1.77 24.80
CA ILE A 472 66.95 -0.58 25.04
C ILE A 472 66.86 -0.36 26.53
N TYR A 473 67.14 0.86 26.99
CA TYR A 473 67.04 1.24 28.39
C TYR A 473 66.52 2.67 28.53
N LYS A 474 66.02 3.03 29.72
CA LYS A 474 65.51 4.39 29.97
C LYS A 474 66.64 5.41 29.96
N ALA A 475 66.39 6.55 29.32
CA ALA A 475 67.29 7.69 29.33
C ALA A 475 67.01 8.56 30.57
N ASP A 476 67.38 8.06 31.76
CA ASP A 476 67.19 8.76 33.04
C ASP A 476 68.49 8.76 33.86
N LYS A 477 68.85 9.92 34.43
CA LYS A 477 70.09 10.09 35.24
C LYS A 477 70.02 9.36 36.59
N ASN A 478 68.84 8.95 37.03
CA ASN A 478 68.60 8.28 38.31
C ASN A 478 68.05 6.86 38.15
N ASP A 479 67.38 6.53 37.04
CA ASP A 479 66.76 5.21 36.78
C ASP A 479 66.90 4.75 35.31
N ASP A 480 68.08 4.24 34.93
CA ASP A 480 68.40 3.77 33.58
C ASP A 480 67.96 2.32 33.31
N GLU A 481 66.72 1.98 33.72
CA GLU A 481 66.20 0.61 33.67
C GLU A 481 66.28 0.01 32.25
N ILE A 482 66.82 -1.21 32.15
CA ILE A 482 66.88 -2.00 30.92
C ILE A 482 65.49 -2.54 30.60
N ILE A 483 64.97 -2.14 29.44
CA ILE A 483 63.62 -2.48 28.96
C ILE A 483 63.66 -3.73 28.08
N PHE A 484 64.70 -3.87 27.25
CA PHE A 484 64.80 -4.94 26.27
C PHE A 484 66.25 -5.22 25.91
N ALA A 485 66.56 -6.49 25.65
CA ALA A 485 67.81 -6.91 25.01
C ALA A 485 67.51 -8.06 24.04
N ASN A 486 68.10 -8.03 22.85
CA ASN A 486 67.94 -9.12 21.89
C ASN A 486 68.81 -10.33 22.26
N ARG A 487 68.59 -11.45 21.58
CA ARG A 487 69.31 -12.71 21.83
C ARG A 487 70.83 -12.55 21.67
N GLU A 488 71.27 -11.78 20.69
CA GLU A 488 72.69 -11.49 20.48
C GLU A 488 73.29 -10.72 21.66
N PHE A 489 72.61 -9.69 22.18
CA PHE A 489 73.08 -8.98 23.37
C PHE A 489 73.16 -9.87 24.61
N ILE A 490 72.14 -10.69 24.85
CA ILE A 490 72.12 -11.64 25.98
C ILE A 490 73.31 -12.61 25.88
N ARG A 491 73.61 -13.10 24.67
CA ARG A 491 74.78 -13.94 24.41
C ARG A 491 76.09 -13.16 24.60
N PHE A 492 76.14 -11.92 24.13
CA PHE A 492 77.31 -11.03 24.24
C PHE A 492 77.67 -10.74 25.70
N ALA A 493 76.65 -10.61 26.55
CA ALA A 493 76.75 -10.46 28.00
C ALA A 493 77.13 -11.75 28.75
N GLY A 494 77.13 -12.91 28.08
CA GLY A 494 77.38 -14.21 28.70
C GLY A 494 76.19 -14.80 29.47
N CYS A 495 74.97 -14.34 29.19
CA CYS A 495 73.73 -14.81 29.83
C CYS A 495 72.97 -15.81 28.97
N LYS A 496 72.10 -16.64 29.59
CA LYS A 496 71.23 -17.59 28.89
C LYS A 496 69.89 -16.98 28.49
N ASN A 497 69.39 -16.02 29.27
CA ASN A 497 68.09 -15.39 29.06
C ASN A 497 68.06 -13.96 29.67
N MET A 498 66.96 -13.25 29.42
CA MET A 498 66.74 -11.89 29.90
C MET A 498 66.69 -11.80 31.44
N ASP A 499 66.17 -12.81 32.12
CA ASP A 499 66.06 -12.80 33.59
C ASP A 499 67.44 -12.81 34.24
N GLU A 500 68.36 -13.63 33.74
CA GLU A 500 69.76 -13.67 34.19
C GLU A 500 70.47 -12.33 33.92
N LEU A 501 70.24 -11.73 32.76
CA LEU A 501 70.74 -10.40 32.40
C LEU A 501 70.28 -9.33 33.40
N LEU A 502 68.98 -9.30 33.70
CA LEU A 502 68.40 -8.32 34.62
C LEU A 502 68.87 -8.51 36.07
N VAL A 503 69.13 -9.76 36.49
CA VAL A 503 69.67 -10.06 37.82
C VAL A 503 71.10 -9.55 37.95
N TYR A 504 72.01 -9.85 37.01
CA TYR A 504 73.41 -9.44 37.15
C TYR A 504 73.60 -7.92 36.99
N THR A 505 72.84 -7.30 36.09
CA THR A 505 72.88 -5.85 35.87
C THR A 505 72.11 -5.06 36.93
N LYS A 506 71.41 -5.73 37.84
CA LYS A 506 70.41 -5.08 38.73
C LYS A 506 69.47 -4.16 37.94
N ARG A 507 69.12 -4.60 36.73
CA ARG A 507 68.29 -3.89 35.74
C ARG A 507 68.84 -2.57 35.20
N SER A 508 70.09 -2.20 35.47
CA SER A 508 70.64 -0.88 35.10
C SER A 508 71.78 -1.01 34.09
N PHE A 509 71.75 -0.18 33.04
CA PHE A 509 72.80 -0.15 32.02
C PHE A 509 74.17 0.19 32.61
N ARG A 510 74.24 1.05 33.63
CA ARG A 510 75.48 1.36 34.38
C ARG A 510 76.25 0.13 34.84
N ASN A 511 75.54 -0.94 35.21
CA ASN A 511 76.16 -2.17 35.71
C ASN A 511 76.70 -3.08 34.60
N ILE A 512 76.55 -2.69 33.34
CA ILE A 512 77.17 -3.31 32.18
C ILE A 512 78.58 -2.74 31.96
N ILE A 513 78.84 -1.51 32.42
CA ILE A 513 80.14 -0.85 32.28
C ILE A 513 81.07 -1.26 33.41
N ARG A 514 82.34 -1.54 33.07
CA ARG A 514 83.40 -1.86 34.04
C ARG A 514 83.51 -0.78 35.11
N VAL A 515 83.71 -1.22 36.36
CA VAL A 515 83.54 -0.37 37.55
C VAL A 515 84.47 0.85 37.60
N ASP A 516 85.70 0.70 37.10
CA ASP A 516 86.75 1.75 37.08
C ASP A 516 86.48 2.89 36.09
N GLU A 517 85.73 2.65 35.02
CA GLU A 517 85.46 3.63 33.95
C GLU A 517 83.99 4.05 33.86
N ARG A 518 83.11 3.40 34.62
CA ARG A 518 81.65 3.63 34.64
C ARG A 518 81.27 5.09 34.70
N GLU A 519 81.78 5.83 35.68
CA GLU A 519 81.39 7.23 35.88
C GLU A 519 81.85 8.12 34.72
N ALA A 520 83.02 7.83 34.13
CA ALA A 520 83.52 8.57 32.97
C ALA A 520 82.68 8.32 31.72
N VAL A 521 82.31 7.06 31.45
CA VAL A 521 81.48 6.67 30.31
C VAL A 521 80.07 7.23 30.44
N ILE A 522 79.46 7.17 31.63
CA ILE A 522 78.13 7.73 31.86
C ILE A 522 78.15 9.25 31.72
N ALA A 523 79.17 9.94 32.23
CA ALA A 523 79.33 11.38 32.05
C ALA A 523 79.47 11.77 30.57
N ASP A 524 80.21 10.99 29.78
CA ASP A 524 80.37 11.18 28.33
C ASP A 524 79.03 11.01 27.59
N ILE A 525 78.30 9.93 27.86
CA ILE A 525 76.96 9.70 27.28
C ILE A 525 76.03 10.87 27.58
N TRP A 526 75.97 11.33 28.84
CA TRP A 526 75.10 12.43 29.23
C TRP A 526 75.55 13.78 28.71
N LYS A 527 76.85 14.02 28.56
CA LYS A 527 77.37 15.23 27.92
C LYS A 527 76.88 15.31 26.48
N GLN A 528 76.99 14.22 25.71
CA GLN A 528 76.52 14.17 24.33
C GLN A 528 75.00 14.41 24.24
N ILE A 529 74.22 13.82 25.16
CA ILE A 529 72.76 14.04 25.22
C ILE A 529 72.41 15.49 25.59
N ASP A 530 73.07 16.07 26.59
CA ASP A 530 72.81 17.43 27.09
C ASP A 530 73.24 18.50 26.06
N GLU A 531 74.25 18.21 25.22
CA GLU A 531 74.66 19.04 24.07
C GLU A 531 73.68 18.94 22.88
N GLY A 532 72.60 18.14 23.01
CA GLY A 532 71.52 18.05 22.04
C GLY A 532 71.74 17.01 20.93
N HIS A 533 72.74 16.13 21.06
CA HIS A 533 72.95 15.06 20.10
C HIS A 533 71.88 13.98 20.25
N THR A 534 71.23 13.64 19.14
CA THR A 534 70.22 12.57 19.10
C THR A 534 70.84 11.17 19.01
N ASN A 535 72.04 11.08 18.42
CA ASN A 535 72.86 9.89 18.41
C ASN A 535 74.11 10.15 19.27
N GLY A 536 74.49 9.19 20.10
CA GLY A 536 75.71 9.21 20.91
C GLY A 536 76.60 8.04 20.55
N TYR A 537 77.90 8.27 20.61
CA TYR A 537 78.92 7.24 20.36
C TYR A 537 79.89 7.21 21.52
N THR A 538 80.11 6.03 22.07
CA THR A 538 81.11 5.84 23.13
C THR A 538 81.72 4.45 23.02
N HIS A 539 82.84 4.22 23.70
CA HIS A 539 83.44 2.90 23.78
C HIS A 539 83.90 2.64 25.21
N PHE A 540 83.67 1.42 25.66
CA PHE A 540 83.96 1.01 27.03
C PHE A 540 84.20 -0.49 27.10
N TYR A 541 84.74 -0.96 28.21
CA TYR A 541 84.79 -2.37 28.58
C TYR A 541 83.46 -2.79 29.21
N MET A 542 82.72 -3.59 28.46
CA MET A 542 81.54 -4.28 28.95
C MET A 542 81.94 -5.41 29.90
N GLN A 543 81.36 -5.41 31.09
CA GLN A 543 81.47 -6.49 32.07
C GLN A 543 80.46 -7.60 31.75
N LYS A 544 80.95 -8.83 31.61
CA LYS A 544 80.15 -10.04 31.37
C LYS A 544 79.68 -10.67 32.68
N ALA A 545 78.65 -11.51 32.61
CA ALA A 545 78.11 -12.21 33.77
C ALA A 545 79.11 -13.17 34.45
N ASP A 546 80.10 -13.67 33.72
CA ASP A 546 81.19 -14.52 34.22
C ASP A 546 82.36 -13.74 34.86
N GLY A 547 82.28 -12.40 34.89
CA GLY A 547 83.32 -11.51 35.39
C GLY A 547 84.40 -11.15 34.36
N GLY A 548 84.32 -11.69 33.14
CA GLY A 548 85.18 -11.28 32.02
C GLY A 548 84.83 -9.88 31.50
N HIS A 549 85.75 -9.30 30.70
CA HIS A 549 85.55 -7.99 30.09
C HIS A 549 85.78 -8.06 28.58
N ILE A 550 85.01 -7.28 27.82
CA ILE A 550 85.18 -7.12 26.37
C ILE A 550 85.08 -5.65 26.00
N GLN A 551 85.96 -5.19 25.13
CA GLN A 551 85.91 -3.81 24.65
C GLN A 551 84.82 -3.68 23.59
N VAL A 552 83.89 -2.76 23.81
CA VAL A 552 82.72 -2.57 22.96
C VAL A 552 82.60 -1.14 22.48
N PHE A 553 82.02 -0.98 21.30
CA PHE A 553 81.54 0.28 20.76
C PHE A 553 80.03 0.35 20.94
N ASP A 554 79.56 1.44 21.52
CA ASP A 554 78.14 1.75 21.70
C ASP A 554 77.72 2.85 20.72
N HIS A 555 76.74 2.52 19.90
CA HIS A 555 76.00 3.48 19.09
C HIS A 555 74.58 3.60 19.65
N GLY A 556 74.38 4.63 20.47
CA GLY A 556 73.11 4.95 21.12
C GLY A 556 72.32 5.99 20.35
N ARG A 557 70.99 5.86 20.36
CA ARG A 557 70.06 6.89 19.89
C ARG A 557 68.97 7.13 20.91
N ILE A 558 68.79 8.39 21.31
CA ILE A 558 67.70 8.79 22.21
C ILE A 558 66.40 9.02 21.43
N VAL A 559 65.29 8.49 21.94
CA VAL A 559 63.97 8.57 21.31
C VAL A 559 62.90 8.79 22.38
N GLU A 560 61.92 9.64 22.09
CA GLU A 560 60.72 9.83 22.91
C GLU A 560 59.72 8.68 22.68
N ASN A 561 59.41 7.91 23.73
CA ASN A 561 58.46 6.81 23.70
C ASN A 561 57.25 7.11 24.59
N GLY A 562 56.04 7.05 24.02
CA GLY A 562 54.79 7.42 24.72
C GLY A 562 54.42 6.56 25.94
N ARG A 563 55.08 5.40 26.16
CA ARG A 563 54.85 4.53 27.33
C ARG A 563 55.98 4.55 28.35
N TYR A 564 57.23 4.70 27.91
CA TYR A 564 58.42 4.59 28.75
C TYR A 564 59.19 5.91 28.93
N GLY A 565 58.71 7.02 28.35
CA GLY A 565 59.41 8.30 28.34
C GLY A 565 60.60 8.29 27.37
N ARG A 566 61.65 9.06 27.66
CA ARG A 566 62.90 9.03 26.88
C ARG A 566 63.60 7.70 27.07
N VAL A 567 63.92 7.04 25.97
CA VAL A 567 64.65 5.75 25.96
C VAL A 567 65.84 5.85 25.02
N ILE A 568 66.91 5.11 25.33
CA ILE A 568 68.08 4.95 24.47
C ILE A 568 67.97 3.58 23.80
N TYR A 569 68.05 3.58 22.47
CA TYR A 569 68.25 2.40 21.65
C TYR A 569 69.74 2.30 21.34
N ALA A 570 70.42 1.30 21.89
CA ALA A 570 71.86 1.13 21.77
C ALA A 570 72.21 -0.15 21.01
N LEU A 571 73.05 0.02 19.98
CA LEU A 571 73.69 -1.07 19.27
C LEU A 571 75.12 -1.22 19.80
N ILE A 572 75.38 -2.37 20.43
CA ILE A 572 76.69 -2.71 20.99
C ILE A 572 77.42 -3.64 20.02
N THR A 573 78.66 -3.30 19.69
CA THR A 573 79.51 -4.09 18.78
C THR A 573 80.88 -4.31 19.40
N ASN A 574 81.52 -5.45 19.13
CA ASN A 574 82.91 -5.67 19.54
C ASN A 574 83.82 -4.63 18.86
N LEU A 575 84.60 -3.88 19.65
CA LEU A 575 85.46 -2.82 19.12
C LEU A 575 86.58 -3.38 18.22
N GLU A 576 87.10 -4.58 18.49
CA GLU A 576 88.08 -5.24 17.63
C GLU A 576 87.50 -5.52 16.23
N THR A 577 86.26 -6.04 16.17
CA THR A 577 85.57 -6.30 14.90
C THR A 577 85.29 -5.01 14.12
N VAL A 578 84.99 -3.90 14.81
CA VAL A 578 84.83 -2.59 14.14
C VAL A 578 86.17 -2.12 13.58
N ARG A 579 87.26 -2.23 14.34
CA ARG A 579 88.61 -1.82 13.90
C ARG A 579 89.15 -2.67 12.74
N GLU A 580 88.92 -3.98 12.76
CA GLU A 580 89.37 -4.88 11.70
C GLU A 580 88.62 -4.66 10.38
N ASN A 581 87.31 -4.35 10.43
CA ASN A 581 86.48 -4.22 9.23
C ASN A 581 86.33 -2.78 8.72
N TYR A 582 86.57 -1.77 9.55
CA TYR A 582 86.37 -0.35 9.21
C TYR A 582 87.60 0.55 9.50
N GLY A 583 88.70 0.00 10.02
CA GLY A 583 89.89 0.76 10.46
C GLY A 583 90.85 1.25 9.37
N ASN A 584 90.44 1.27 8.10
CA ASN A 584 91.26 1.77 6.97
C ASN A 584 90.61 2.97 6.24
N SER A 585 89.97 3.87 6.98
CA SER A 585 89.63 5.20 6.48
C SER A 585 90.08 6.25 7.50
N GLU A 586 90.97 7.13 7.05
CA GLU A 586 91.58 8.25 7.78
C GLU A 586 90.53 9.12 8.51
N CYS A 587 90.67 9.26 9.82
CA CYS A 587 90.13 10.39 10.57
C CYS A 587 91.30 11.28 11.00
N ASN A 588 91.81 12.07 10.06
CA ASN A 588 92.40 13.38 10.32
C ASN A 588 91.36 14.42 9.89
N ASN A 589 90.60 14.94 10.84
CA ASN A 589 90.15 16.34 10.95
C ASN A 589 89.27 16.52 12.18
#